data_AF-A0A7C0XAG5-F1
#
_entry.id   AF-A0A7C0XAG5-F1
#
_cell.length_a   1.000
_cell.length_b   1.000
_cell.length_c   1.000
_cell.angle_alpha   90.00
_cell.angle_beta   90.00
_cell.angle_gamma   90.00
#
_symmetry.space_group_name_H-M   'P 1'
#
loop_
_entity.id
_entity.type
_entity.pdbx_description
1 polymer ?
#
loop_
_entity_poly.entity_id
_entity_poly.type
_entity_poly.pdbx_seq_one_letter_code
_entity_poly.pdbx_strand_id
1 'polypeptide(L)'
;MRISLKLEPQSGILKIPIHYNHILQAFIYRSLDRALADWLHEEGYRYEKRRFKLFTFSRLRSKRRSFDRSSGTLSLESPIFLKIGSYETQILESLAIHLVKWGEARLNRTVCRFASIEVEMRVIPKGPLLVRAISPITVYRTLYGTDGKRKTYYFTPWEKEFQELIFDNLKRKAISIYGDENKLPPLDNAY
;
A
#
# COMPACT_ATOMS: atom_id res chain seq x y z
N MET A 1 2.59 -12.42 -1.14
CA MET A 1 1.20 -12.87 -0.89
C MET A 1 0.25 -11.66 -0.89
N ARG A 2 -1.07 -11.87 -1.03
CA ARG A 2 -2.07 -10.81 -0.88
C ARG A 2 -3.26 -11.32 -0.09
N ILE A 3 -3.81 -10.47 0.77
CA ILE A 3 -5.02 -10.71 1.54
C ILE A 3 -6.06 -9.62 1.27
N SER A 4 -7.33 -9.98 1.46
CA SER A 4 -8.48 -9.07 1.43
C SER A 4 -9.20 -9.13 2.77
N LEU A 5 -9.24 -8.00 3.47
CA LEU A 5 -9.95 -7.84 4.74
C LEU A 5 -11.38 -7.36 4.48
N LYS A 6 -12.35 -7.94 5.20
CA LYS A 6 -13.72 -7.44 5.30
C LYS A 6 -13.94 -6.89 6.71
N LEU A 7 -14.29 -5.62 6.79
CA LEU A 7 -14.51 -4.87 8.02
C LEU A 7 -15.93 -4.30 8.04
N GLU A 8 -16.57 -4.34 9.22
CA GLU A 8 -17.94 -3.88 9.40
C GLU A 8 -18.00 -2.83 10.52
N PRO A 9 -18.15 -1.53 10.18
CA PRO A 9 -18.29 -0.47 11.18
C PRO A 9 -19.48 -0.76 12.10
N GLN A 10 -19.33 -0.58 13.41
CA GLN A 10 -20.42 -0.85 14.37
C GLN A 10 -21.69 -0.04 14.10
N SER A 11 -21.55 1.19 13.61
CA SER A 11 -22.66 2.07 13.20
C SER A 11 -23.19 1.79 11.79
N GLY A 12 -22.63 0.81 11.08
CA GLY A 12 -22.91 0.55 9.67
C GLY A 12 -22.20 1.49 8.67
N ILE A 13 -21.59 2.59 9.14
CA ILE A 13 -20.90 3.57 8.28
C ILE A 13 -19.53 3.92 8.85
N LEU A 14 -18.49 3.84 8.01
CA LEU A 14 -17.15 4.37 8.31
C LEU A 14 -17.05 5.82 7.82
N LYS A 15 -16.85 6.74 8.76
CA LYS A 15 -16.52 8.15 8.45
C LYS A 15 -15.02 8.38 8.55
N ILE A 16 -14.39 8.81 7.46
CA ILE A 16 -12.93 8.93 7.39
C ILE A 16 -12.51 10.11 6.49
N PRO A 17 -11.46 10.89 6.83
CA PRO A 17 -10.98 11.97 5.97
C PRO A 17 -10.56 11.46 4.60
N ILE A 18 -10.70 12.26 3.54
CA ILE A 18 -10.31 11.85 2.18
C ILE A 18 -8.82 11.45 2.05
N HIS A 19 -7.95 12.04 2.88
CA HIS A 19 -6.51 11.76 2.95
C HIS A 19 -6.17 10.66 3.99
N TYR A 20 -6.93 9.57 4.00
CA TYR A 20 -6.83 8.51 5.01
C TYR A 20 -5.63 7.57 4.91
N ASN A 21 -4.74 7.72 3.94
CA ASN A 21 -3.65 6.75 3.73
C ASN A 21 -2.76 6.58 4.98
N HIS A 22 -2.49 7.67 5.71
CA HIS A 22 -1.74 7.63 6.96
C HIS A 22 -2.49 6.84 8.06
N ILE A 23 -3.83 6.91 8.08
CA ILE A 23 -4.67 6.17 9.02
C ILE A 23 -4.57 4.67 8.75
N LEU A 24 -4.65 4.27 7.47
CA LEU A 24 -4.49 2.87 7.07
C LEU A 24 -3.07 2.35 7.35
N GLN A 25 -2.06 3.15 7.04
CA GLN A 25 -0.68 2.81 7.34
C GLN A 25 -0.49 2.60 8.85
N ALA A 26 -0.93 3.55 9.67
CA ALA A 26 -0.81 3.44 11.12
C ALA A 26 -1.62 2.25 11.67
N PHE A 27 -2.79 1.95 11.09
CA PHE A 27 -3.55 0.74 11.42
C PHE A 27 -2.77 -0.53 11.12
N ILE A 28 -2.14 -0.64 9.95
CA ILE A 28 -1.32 -1.81 9.58
C ILE A 28 -0.17 -1.95 10.58
N TYR A 29 0.64 -0.92 10.80
CA TYR A 29 1.78 -0.98 11.73
C TYR A 29 1.38 -1.34 13.16
N ARG A 30 0.30 -0.76 13.69
CA ARG A 30 -0.19 -1.09 15.04
C ARG A 30 -0.69 -2.53 15.18
N SER A 31 -1.01 -3.17 14.07
CA SER A 31 -1.50 -4.55 14.05
C SER A 31 -0.38 -5.57 13.79
N LEU A 32 0.87 -5.11 13.65
CA LEU A 32 2.03 -5.99 13.55
C LEU A 32 2.60 -6.28 14.94
N ASP A 33 3.29 -7.41 15.07
CA ASP A 33 4.19 -7.69 16.17
C ASP A 33 5.22 -6.55 16.29
N ARG A 34 5.59 -6.20 17.53
CA ARG A 34 6.47 -5.06 17.79
C ARG A 34 7.83 -5.23 17.09
N ALA A 35 8.46 -6.39 17.19
CA ALA A 35 9.77 -6.61 16.59
C ALA A 35 9.71 -6.49 15.06
N LEU A 36 8.63 -7.00 14.45
CA LEU A 36 8.40 -6.88 13.01
C LEU A 36 8.12 -5.43 12.59
N ALA A 37 7.33 -4.69 13.38
CA ALA A 37 7.05 -3.29 13.14
C ALA A 37 8.33 -2.43 13.23
N ASP A 38 9.17 -2.68 14.23
CA ASP A 38 10.42 -1.96 14.46
C ASP A 38 11.43 -2.28 13.35
N TRP A 39 11.61 -3.56 13.00
CA TRP A 39 12.45 -3.95 11.86
C TRP A 39 11.97 -3.31 10.55
N LEU A 40 10.65 -3.34 10.32
CA LEU A 40 10.08 -2.73 9.13
C LEU A 40 10.31 -1.23 9.13
N HIS A 41 10.17 -0.54 10.26
CA HIS A 41 10.36 0.91 10.34
C HIS A 41 11.83 1.32 10.17
N GLU A 42 12.74 0.67 10.89
CA GLU A 42 14.15 1.05 10.98
C GLU A 42 15.01 0.49 9.87
N GLU A 43 14.76 -0.76 9.45
CA GLU A 43 15.63 -1.45 8.51
C GLU A 43 14.96 -1.64 7.16
N GLY A 44 13.96 -2.52 7.08
CA GLY A 44 13.40 -3.04 5.84
C GLY A 44 14.47 -3.53 4.85
N TYR A 45 14.10 -3.55 3.58
CA TYR A 45 14.97 -3.99 2.48
C TYR A 45 15.83 -2.83 1.99
N ARG A 46 17.15 -2.91 2.18
CA ARG A 46 18.06 -1.80 1.91
C ARG A 46 18.57 -1.82 0.47
N TYR A 47 18.64 -0.64 -0.14
CA TYR A 47 19.36 -0.39 -1.39
C TYR A 47 20.03 0.97 -1.26
N GLU A 48 21.36 0.98 -1.17
CA GLU A 48 22.14 2.18 -0.85
C GLU A 48 21.56 2.91 0.39
N LYS A 49 21.13 4.17 0.22
CA LYS A 49 20.50 5.00 1.27
C LYS A 49 19.00 4.80 1.41
N ARG A 50 18.38 3.96 0.57
CA ARG A 50 16.92 3.72 0.54
C ARG A 50 16.56 2.48 1.37
N ARG A 51 15.39 2.54 1.98
CA ARG A 51 14.77 1.44 2.75
C ARG A 51 13.39 1.15 2.19
N PHE A 52 13.20 -0.03 1.62
CA PHE A 52 11.92 -0.48 1.09
C PHE A 52 11.19 -1.34 2.10
N LYS A 53 9.89 -1.04 2.29
CA LYS A 53 9.02 -1.81 3.19
C LYS A 53 8.35 -3.00 2.50
N LEU A 54 8.36 -3.00 1.16
CA LEU A 54 7.85 -4.07 0.28
C LEU A 54 6.43 -4.58 0.57
N PHE A 55 5.57 -3.73 1.14
CA PHE A 55 4.13 -3.94 1.19
C PHE A 55 3.37 -2.77 0.53
N THR A 56 2.12 -3.02 0.17
CA THR A 56 1.20 -2.04 -0.41
C THR A 56 -0.24 -2.35 0.01
N PHE A 57 -1.12 -1.36 -0.09
CA PHE A 57 -2.54 -1.52 0.20
C PHE A 57 -3.42 -0.75 -0.79
N SER A 58 -4.65 -1.22 -0.97
CA SER A 58 -5.64 -0.59 -1.84
C SER A 58 -6.30 0.62 -1.17
N ARG A 59 -7.09 1.37 -1.95
CA ARG A 59 -8.12 2.24 -1.35
C ARG A 59 -9.13 1.39 -0.57
N LEU A 60 -9.79 2.01 0.41
CA LEU A 60 -10.98 1.40 1.02
C LEU A 60 -12.09 1.29 -0.04
N ARG A 61 -12.72 0.13 -0.11
CA ARG A 61 -13.83 -0.14 -1.03
C ARG A 61 -15.11 -0.41 -0.25
N SER A 62 -16.21 0.16 -0.74
CA SER A 62 -17.57 -0.15 -0.33
C SER A 62 -18.46 -0.07 -1.58
N LYS A 63 -19.61 -0.76 -1.54
CA LYS A 63 -20.64 -0.64 -2.59
C LYS A 63 -21.26 0.76 -2.63
N ARG A 64 -21.42 1.40 -1.48
CA ARG A 64 -22.03 2.73 -1.34
C ARG A 64 -21.09 3.66 -0.59
N ARG A 65 -20.84 4.83 -1.19
CA ARG A 65 -19.99 5.86 -0.62
C ARG A 65 -20.51 7.24 -0.96
N SER A 66 -20.31 8.19 -0.06
CA SER A 66 -20.53 9.61 -0.30
C SER A 66 -19.32 10.41 0.16
N PHE A 67 -19.17 11.60 -0.42
CA PHE A 67 -18.12 12.54 -0.05
C PHE A 67 -18.77 13.87 0.35
N ASP A 68 -18.51 14.30 1.57
CA ASP A 68 -18.84 15.63 2.04
C ASP A 68 -17.66 16.56 1.78
N ARG A 69 -17.85 17.50 0.85
CA ARG A 69 -16.84 18.49 0.47
C ARG A 69 -16.55 19.49 1.58
N SER A 70 -17.55 19.81 2.40
CA SER A 70 -17.42 20.83 3.45
C SER A 70 -16.50 20.36 4.58
N SER A 71 -16.63 19.09 4.97
CA SER A 71 -15.82 18.46 6.02
C SER A 71 -14.63 17.66 5.49
N GLY A 72 -14.49 17.51 4.17
CA GLY A 72 -13.43 16.67 3.56
C GLY A 72 -13.54 15.19 3.95
N THR A 73 -14.74 14.72 4.30
CA THR A 73 -14.97 13.39 4.88
C THR A 73 -15.68 12.46 3.90
N LEU A 74 -15.18 11.23 3.80
CA LEU A 74 -15.83 10.12 3.11
C LEU A 74 -16.67 9.32 4.10
N SER A 75 -17.91 9.01 3.69
CA SER A 75 -18.75 8.03 4.37
C SER A 75 -18.81 6.77 3.50
N LEU A 76 -18.42 5.63 4.07
CA LEU A 76 -18.43 4.34 3.40
C LEU A 76 -19.41 3.41 4.13
N GLU A 77 -20.42 2.89 3.45
CA GLU A 77 -21.37 1.96 4.05
C GLU A 77 -20.78 0.56 4.20
N SER A 78 -21.17 -0.17 5.23
CA SER A 78 -20.77 -1.56 5.46
C SER A 78 -21.20 -2.46 4.29
N PRO A 79 -20.42 -3.50 3.93
CA PRO A 79 -19.08 -3.82 4.42
C PRO A 79 -17.98 -3.03 3.71
N ILE A 80 -16.86 -2.84 4.43
CA ILE A 80 -15.65 -2.17 3.92
C ILE A 80 -14.60 -3.23 3.59
N PHE A 81 -13.99 -3.11 2.41
CA PHE A 81 -12.93 -4.00 1.97
C PHE A 81 -11.60 -3.26 1.84
N LEU A 82 -10.54 -3.90 2.33
CA LEU A 82 -9.15 -3.43 2.23
C LEU A 82 -8.26 -4.58 1.74
N LYS A 83 -7.59 -4.39 0.60
CA LYS A 83 -6.61 -5.35 0.10
C LYS A 83 -5.21 -4.93 0.51
N ILE A 84 -4.40 -5.89 0.97
CA ILE A 84 -3.02 -5.68 1.39
C ILE A 84 -2.15 -6.74 0.73
N GLY A 85 -1.09 -6.31 0.06
CA GLY A 85 -0.11 -7.18 -0.57
C GLY A 85 1.27 -6.94 0.00
N SER A 86 2.04 -7.99 0.19
CA SER A 86 3.42 -7.91 0.69
C SER A 86 4.29 -8.96 0.03
N TYR A 87 5.56 -8.61 -0.18
CA TYR A 87 6.61 -9.58 -0.47
C TYR A 87 6.89 -10.43 0.80
N GLU A 88 7.08 -9.76 1.94
CA GLU A 88 7.27 -10.39 3.26
C GLU A 88 5.93 -10.93 3.79
N THR A 89 5.78 -12.26 3.88
CA THR A 89 4.51 -12.89 4.28
C THR A 89 4.23 -12.70 5.77
N GLN A 90 5.26 -12.59 6.60
CA GLN A 90 5.14 -12.36 8.04
C GLN A 90 4.35 -11.09 8.37
N ILE A 91 4.41 -10.06 7.51
CA ILE A 91 3.60 -8.83 7.67
C ILE A 91 2.11 -9.16 7.63
N LEU A 92 1.70 -10.00 6.67
CA LEU A 92 0.28 -10.34 6.49
C LEU A 92 -0.20 -11.32 7.56
N GLU A 93 0.65 -12.27 7.94
CA GLU A 93 0.38 -13.24 9.02
C GLU A 93 0.22 -12.54 10.37
N SER A 94 1.14 -11.65 10.71
CA SER A 94 1.09 -10.88 11.96
C SER A 94 -0.18 -10.02 12.05
N LEU A 95 -0.50 -9.31 10.96
CA LEU A 95 -1.75 -8.56 10.84
C LEU A 95 -3.00 -9.45 11.01
N ALA A 96 -3.00 -10.63 10.37
CA ALA A 96 -4.13 -11.56 10.45
C ALA A 96 -4.31 -12.10 11.87
N ILE A 97 -3.23 -12.52 12.53
CA ILE A 97 -3.23 -13.00 13.91
C ILE A 97 -3.79 -11.92 14.85
N HIS A 98 -3.33 -10.68 14.69
CA HIS A 98 -3.82 -9.55 15.49
C HIS A 98 -5.34 -9.36 15.30
N LEU A 99 -5.82 -9.31 14.06
CA LEU A 99 -7.24 -9.09 13.76
C LEU A 99 -8.14 -10.24 14.23
N VAL A 100 -7.69 -11.48 14.11
CA VAL A 100 -8.42 -12.66 14.62
C VAL A 100 -8.47 -12.65 16.14
N LYS A 101 -7.35 -12.32 16.81
CA LYS A 101 -7.26 -12.29 18.27
C LYS A 101 -8.20 -11.24 18.89
N TRP A 102 -8.24 -10.04 18.32
CA TRP A 102 -9.03 -8.94 18.89
C TRP A 102 -10.46 -8.86 18.34
N GLY A 103 -10.72 -9.40 17.15
CA GLY A 103 -12.04 -9.37 16.51
C GLY A 103 -12.48 -7.99 16.02
N GLU A 104 -11.64 -6.96 16.15
CA GLU A 104 -11.92 -5.59 15.74
C GLU A 104 -10.72 -4.85 15.17
N ALA A 105 -11.01 -3.83 14.37
CA ALA A 105 -10.06 -2.91 13.77
C ALA A 105 -10.52 -1.47 14.01
N ARG A 106 -9.64 -0.63 14.55
CA ARG A 106 -9.92 0.80 14.71
C ARG A 106 -9.35 1.59 13.54
N LEU A 107 -10.26 2.14 12.73
CA LEU A 107 -9.94 3.03 11.62
C LEU A 107 -10.41 4.45 11.98
N ASN A 108 -9.46 5.38 12.12
CA ASN A 108 -9.73 6.73 12.61
C ASN A 108 -10.37 6.69 14.02
N ARG A 109 -11.58 7.24 14.17
CA ARG A 109 -12.37 7.22 15.41
C ARG A 109 -13.45 6.12 15.39
N THR A 110 -13.48 5.29 14.36
CA THR A 110 -14.50 4.25 14.17
C THR A 110 -13.94 2.88 14.50
N VAL A 111 -14.67 2.15 15.34
CA VAL A 111 -14.42 0.72 15.59
C VAL A 111 -15.18 -0.09 14.54
N CYS A 112 -14.47 -0.97 13.85
CA CYS A 112 -15.01 -1.89 12.88
C CYS A 112 -14.83 -3.31 13.38
N ARG A 113 -15.89 -4.11 13.39
CA ARG A 113 -15.81 -5.55 13.60
C ARG A 113 -15.02 -6.16 12.44
N PHE A 114 -14.05 -7.01 12.77
CA PHE A 114 -13.38 -7.84 11.78
C PHE A 114 -14.32 -8.98 11.38
N ALA A 115 -14.70 -9.02 10.11
CA ALA A 115 -15.69 -9.99 9.62
C ALA A 115 -15.03 -11.21 8.96
N SER A 116 -14.03 -10.98 8.11
CA SER A 116 -13.27 -12.06 7.47
C SER A 116 -11.95 -11.58 6.88
N ILE A 117 -11.07 -12.54 6.62
CA ILE A 117 -9.86 -12.39 5.81
C ILE A 117 -9.88 -13.46 4.72
N GLU A 118 -9.55 -13.06 3.49
CA GLU A 118 -9.41 -13.96 2.35
C GLU A 118 -7.98 -13.87 1.82
N VAL A 119 -7.34 -15.01 1.59
CA VAL A 119 -6.04 -15.07 0.90
C VAL A 119 -6.29 -15.13 -0.60
N GLU A 120 -5.73 -14.19 -1.35
CA GLU A 120 -5.88 -14.18 -2.81
C GLU A 120 -4.88 -15.12 -3.47
N MET A 121 -5.38 -15.93 -4.41
CA MET A 121 -4.55 -16.79 -5.24
C MET A 121 -3.54 -15.96 -6.04
N ARG A 122 -2.31 -16.47 -6.10
CA ARG A 122 -1.25 -15.83 -6.87
C ARG A 122 -1.58 -15.92 -8.36
N VAL A 123 -1.58 -14.76 -9.02
CA VAL A 123 -1.63 -14.70 -10.48
C VAL A 123 -0.25 -15.10 -11.01
N ILE A 124 -0.20 -16.10 -11.89
CA ILE A 124 1.00 -16.46 -12.64
C ILE A 124 1.00 -15.61 -13.91
N PRO A 125 1.84 -14.56 -14.01
CA PRO A 125 1.86 -13.70 -15.18
C PRO A 125 2.35 -14.46 -16.41
N LYS A 126 1.63 -14.35 -17.53
CA LYS A 126 2.06 -14.86 -18.84
C LYS A 126 1.87 -13.76 -19.88
N GLY A 127 2.96 -13.37 -20.55
CA GLY A 127 2.95 -12.32 -21.57
C GLY A 127 2.64 -10.92 -21.01
N PRO A 128 2.24 -9.97 -21.88
CA PRO A 128 1.82 -8.65 -21.45
C PRO A 128 0.53 -8.75 -20.63
N LEU A 129 0.51 -8.12 -19.46
CA LEU A 129 -0.65 -8.10 -18.57
C LEU A 129 -1.30 -6.72 -18.59
N LEU A 130 -2.59 -6.68 -18.86
CA LEU A 130 -3.39 -5.50 -18.59
C LEU A 130 -3.66 -5.41 -17.09
N VAL A 131 -3.09 -4.38 -16.45
CA VAL A 131 -3.22 -4.15 -15.01
C VAL A 131 -4.05 -2.91 -14.73
N ARG A 132 -4.79 -2.93 -13.62
CA ARG A 132 -5.53 -1.78 -13.11
C ARG A 132 -5.09 -1.44 -11.69
N ALA A 133 -4.67 -0.20 -11.49
CA ALA A 133 -4.30 0.30 -10.18
C ALA A 133 -5.55 0.40 -9.27
N ILE A 134 -5.51 -0.27 -8.11
CA ILE A 134 -6.57 -0.21 -7.07
C ILE A 134 -6.24 0.79 -5.95
N SER A 135 -5.05 1.37 -6.00
CA SER A 135 -4.60 2.57 -5.30
C SER A 135 -3.76 3.41 -6.30
N PRO A 136 -3.73 4.75 -6.17
CA PRO A 136 -2.98 5.60 -7.10
C PRO A 136 -1.48 5.24 -7.12
N ILE A 137 -0.89 5.25 -8.31
CA ILE A 137 0.57 5.17 -8.47
C ILE A 137 1.13 6.58 -8.31
N THR A 138 2.15 6.73 -7.47
CA THR A 138 2.77 8.03 -7.19
C THR A 138 4.25 7.98 -7.53
N VAL A 139 4.68 8.89 -8.40
CA VAL A 139 6.05 8.98 -8.91
C VAL A 139 6.49 10.43 -8.77
N TYR A 140 7.65 10.67 -8.19
CA TYR A 140 8.13 12.04 -7.94
C TYR A 140 9.65 12.14 -7.90
N ARG A 141 10.14 13.38 -8.07
CA ARG A 141 11.51 13.79 -7.76
C ARG A 141 11.48 15.00 -6.83
N THR A 142 12.53 15.15 -6.03
CA THR A 142 12.78 16.39 -5.30
C THR A 142 13.68 17.26 -6.17
N LEU A 143 13.15 18.40 -6.61
CA LEU A 143 13.87 19.43 -7.35
C LEU A 143 14.30 20.54 -6.39
N TYR A 144 15.32 21.30 -6.77
CA TYR A 144 15.77 22.47 -6.04
C TYR A 144 15.46 23.71 -6.86
N GLY A 145 14.78 24.68 -6.25
CA GLY A 145 14.54 25.99 -6.84
C GLY A 145 15.82 26.81 -6.95
N THR A 146 15.77 27.90 -7.70
CA THR A 146 16.87 28.89 -7.78
C THR A 146 17.17 29.54 -6.42
N ASP A 147 16.22 29.52 -5.49
CA ASP A 147 16.37 29.95 -4.09
C ASP A 147 16.89 28.83 -3.16
N GLY A 148 17.30 27.68 -3.70
CA GLY A 148 17.78 26.51 -2.95
C GLY A 148 16.67 25.72 -2.26
N LYS A 149 15.39 26.12 -2.35
CA LYS A 149 14.30 25.39 -1.68
C LYS A 149 13.97 24.09 -2.39
N ARG A 150 13.70 23.06 -1.59
CA ARG A 150 13.25 21.76 -2.06
C ARG A 150 11.79 21.83 -2.50
N LYS A 151 11.50 21.42 -3.73
CA LYS A 151 10.16 21.24 -4.27
C LYS A 151 9.98 19.80 -4.73
N THR A 152 8.95 19.12 -4.24
CA THR A 152 8.58 17.80 -4.76
C THR A 152 7.74 17.96 -6.02
N TYR A 153 8.21 17.41 -7.14
CA TYR A 153 7.48 17.37 -8.40
C TYR A 153 6.94 15.97 -8.65
N TYR A 154 5.62 15.86 -8.80
CA TYR A 154 4.93 14.59 -9.05
C TYR A 154 4.69 14.45 -10.55
N PHE A 155 5.17 13.35 -11.13
CA PHE A 155 5.04 13.05 -12.55
C PHE A 155 3.71 12.37 -12.84
N THR A 156 3.17 12.67 -14.01
CA THR A 156 1.95 12.10 -14.57
C THR A 156 2.27 11.02 -15.60
N PRO A 157 1.35 10.09 -15.90
CA PRO A 157 1.58 9.04 -16.90
C PRO A 157 1.87 9.53 -18.33
N TRP A 158 1.63 10.81 -18.63
CA TRP A 158 1.90 11.41 -19.93
C TRP A 158 3.34 11.95 -20.06
N GLU A 159 4.10 11.94 -18.97
CA GLU A 159 5.51 12.37 -18.95
C GLU A 159 6.42 11.16 -19.05
N LYS A 160 7.48 11.25 -19.87
CA LYS A 160 8.42 10.15 -20.12
C LYS A 160 9.06 9.64 -18.82
N GLU A 161 9.37 10.55 -17.92
CA GLU A 161 9.98 10.30 -16.61
C GLU A 161 9.12 9.39 -15.73
N PHE A 162 7.80 9.36 -15.94
CA PHE A 162 6.91 8.48 -15.17
C PHE A 162 7.27 7.01 -15.38
N GLN A 163 7.44 6.58 -16.63
CA GLN A 163 7.81 5.21 -16.97
C GLN A 163 9.22 4.88 -16.47
N GLU A 164 10.19 5.76 -16.74
CA GLU A 164 11.58 5.57 -16.34
C GLU A 164 11.71 5.42 -14.82
N LEU A 165 11.06 6.30 -14.06
CA LEU A 165 11.13 6.28 -12.60
C LEU A 165 10.39 5.09 -11.96
N ILE A 166 9.28 4.63 -12.55
CA ILE A 166 8.63 3.38 -12.11
C ILE A 166 9.59 2.23 -12.31
N PHE A 167 10.18 2.14 -13.50
CA PHE A 167 11.06 1.04 -13.85
C PHE A 167 12.31 0.99 -12.96
N ASP A 168 12.97 2.13 -12.76
CA ASP A 168 14.10 2.26 -11.83
C ASP A 168 13.71 1.91 -10.39
N ASN A 169 12.51 2.30 -9.94
CA ASN A 169 12.04 1.94 -8.61
C ASN A 169 11.85 0.43 -8.45
N LEU A 170 11.32 -0.25 -9.48
CA LEU A 170 11.15 -1.69 -9.49
C LEU A 170 12.49 -2.43 -9.51
N LYS A 171 13.46 -1.96 -10.32
CA LYS A 171 14.83 -2.50 -10.32
C LYS A 171 15.47 -2.43 -8.94
N ARG A 172 15.45 -1.25 -8.32
CA ARG A 172 16.03 -1.03 -6.97
C ARG A 172 15.35 -1.91 -5.91
N LYS A 173 14.03 -2.10 -5.99
CA LYS A 173 13.30 -3.03 -5.11
C LYS A 173 13.77 -4.47 -5.33
N ALA A 174 13.89 -4.92 -6.58
CA ALA A 174 14.37 -6.26 -6.88
C ALA A 174 15.81 -6.49 -6.37
N ILE A 175 16.73 -5.55 -6.59
CA ILE A 175 18.10 -5.63 -6.06
C ILE A 175 18.09 -5.67 -4.53
N SER A 176 17.24 -4.88 -3.86
CA SER A 176 17.13 -4.90 -2.39
C SER A 176 16.65 -6.24 -1.82
N ILE A 177 16.05 -7.09 -2.66
CA ILE A 177 15.56 -8.43 -2.30
C ILE A 177 16.60 -9.51 -2.65
N TYR A 178 17.15 -9.46 -3.86
CA TYR A 178 17.93 -10.55 -4.45
C TYR A 178 19.45 -10.29 -4.49
N GLY A 179 19.91 -9.11 -4.09
CA GLY A 179 21.30 -8.69 -4.26
C GLY A 179 21.63 -8.23 -5.70
N ASP A 180 22.84 -7.69 -5.89
CA ASP A 180 23.31 -7.09 -7.15
C ASP A 180 23.78 -8.15 -8.17
N GLU A 181 24.10 -9.36 -7.71
CA GLU A 181 24.64 -10.45 -8.54
C GLU A 181 23.60 -11.10 -9.45
N ASN A 182 22.31 -10.87 -9.19
CA ASN A 182 21.24 -11.40 -10.00
C ASN A 182 20.92 -10.46 -11.17
N LYS A 183 21.31 -10.86 -12.38
CA LYS A 183 20.82 -10.23 -13.62
C LYS A 183 19.29 -10.23 -13.57
N LEU A 184 18.71 -9.04 -13.45
CA LEU A 184 17.27 -8.88 -13.63
C LEU A 184 16.88 -9.53 -14.97
N PRO A 185 15.73 -10.23 -15.05
CA PRO A 185 15.30 -10.85 -16.28
C PRO A 185 15.31 -9.80 -17.40
N PRO A 186 15.80 -10.15 -18.59
CA PRO A 186 15.84 -9.21 -19.70
C PRO A 186 14.42 -8.74 -20.02
N LEU A 187 14.29 -7.47 -20.42
CA LEU A 187 13.00 -6.85 -20.76
C LEU A 187 12.55 -7.20 -22.18
N ASP A 188 12.95 -8.36 -22.68
CA ASP A 188 12.65 -8.78 -24.04
C ASP A 188 11.12 -8.78 -24.20
N ASN A 189 10.63 -8.01 -25.17
CA ASN A 189 9.19 -7.79 -25.46
C ASN A 189 8.42 -6.90 -24.46
N ALA A 190 9.08 -6.02 -23.70
CA ALA A 190 8.42 -5.05 -22.81
C ALA A 190 7.93 -3.75 -23.50
N TYR A 191 7.94 -3.70 -24.83
CA TYR A 191 7.58 -2.54 -25.64
C TYR A 191 6.51 -2.89 -26.67
#